data_AF-A0A1W9QWI7-F1
#
_entry.id   AF-A0A1W9QWI7-F1
#
_cell.length_a   1.000
_cell.length_b   1.000
_cell.length_c   1.000
_cell.angle_alpha   90.00
_cell.angle_beta   90.00
_cell.angle_gamma   90.00
#
_symmetry.space_group_name_H-M   'P 1'
#
loop_
_entity.id
_entity.type
_entity.pdbx_description
1 polymer ?
#
loop_
_entity_poly.entity_id
_entity_poly.type
_entity_poly.pdbx_seq_one_letter_code
_entity_poly.pdbx_strand_id
1 'polypeptide(L)'
;MLGIDLIEGEYDVENWLEAVRGLEHEPEKGSRCSVCFDRRFEISAKKASELGESTFTSTLLTSPKKSLKQLQTAGDALAKQEGIAFVAPDYRKASGTQEQNILAKEDALYRQDYCGCMFGLNIQRDQQEKLADELFVPLSGQIQPESIEERIEMYKKRWELEEKEIPHKIIKQRFLNWRLSMGLLRVRKEVIPAHFLPYSTLKGEYTRGKIEYNIGEVHHMNRDEVRFITRKYYNEVAGTNYNTVTELIYNPPTFDKELELRARLGATSYDISIILVVEEIPTNKIEILCQSKTYSDVKEVLIEL
;
A
#
# COMPACT_ATOMS: atom_id res chain seq x y z
N MET A 1 15.81 -20.56 7.33
CA MET A 1 16.39 -19.27 7.74
C MET A 1 17.90 -19.33 7.63
N LEU A 2 18.57 -18.24 7.22
CA LEU A 2 20.00 -18.21 6.89
C LEU A 2 20.95 -18.33 8.11
N GLY A 3 20.42 -18.39 9.34
CA GLY A 3 21.24 -18.45 10.56
C GLY A 3 22.06 -17.19 10.82
N ILE A 4 21.59 -16.04 10.29
CA ILE A 4 22.22 -14.73 10.46
C ILE A 4 21.42 -13.94 11.49
N ASP A 5 22.10 -13.39 12.49
CA ASP A 5 21.47 -12.53 13.50
C ASP A 5 21.00 -11.22 12.87
N LEU A 6 19.74 -10.86 13.15
CA LEU A 6 19.16 -9.59 12.71
C LEU A 6 19.26 -8.57 13.85
N ILE A 7 20.03 -7.51 13.63
CA ILE A 7 20.09 -6.34 14.52
C ILE A 7 19.28 -5.22 13.86
N GLU A 8 18.10 -4.95 14.41
CA GLU A 8 17.24 -3.87 13.93
C GLU A 8 17.68 -2.53 14.55
N GLY A 9 17.93 -1.53 13.69
CA GLY A 9 18.21 -0.16 14.11
C GLY A 9 16.93 0.63 14.38
N GLU A 10 17.05 1.77 15.05
CA GLU A 10 15.91 2.67 15.26
C GLU A 10 15.37 3.24 13.94
N TYR A 11 14.04 3.28 13.81
CA TYR A 11 13.37 3.88 12.67
C TYR A 11 13.11 5.38 12.90
N ASP A 12 14.19 6.16 12.84
CA ASP A 12 14.19 7.59 13.15
C ASP A 12 13.79 8.47 11.95
N VAL A 13 12.49 8.54 11.70
CA VAL A 13 11.90 9.28 10.57
C VAL A 13 12.07 10.79 10.73
N GLU A 14 11.87 11.33 11.93
CA GLU A 14 11.85 12.78 12.16
C GLU A 14 13.22 13.42 11.87
N ASN A 15 14.30 12.85 12.42
CA ASN A 15 15.62 13.38 12.16
C ASN A 15 16.08 13.11 10.71
N TRP A 16 15.60 12.04 10.07
CA TRP A 16 15.84 11.84 8.64
C TRP A 16 15.16 12.91 7.79
N LEU A 17 13.91 13.26 8.10
CA LEU A 17 13.18 14.35 7.45
C LEU A 17 13.88 15.70 7.66
N GLU A 18 14.43 15.94 8.86
CA GLU A 18 15.21 17.14 9.11
C GLU A 18 16.50 17.18 8.27
N ALA A 19 17.23 16.07 8.20
CA ALA A 19 18.47 15.98 7.46
C ALA A 19 18.29 16.19 5.94
N VAL A 20 17.12 15.85 5.40
CA VAL A 20 16.79 15.99 3.97
C VAL A 20 15.93 17.22 3.65
N ARG A 21 15.69 18.10 4.63
CA ARG A 21 14.92 19.33 4.46
C ARG A 21 15.53 20.20 3.35
N GLY A 22 14.70 20.64 2.41
CA GLY A 22 15.11 21.40 1.22
C GLY A 22 15.60 20.53 0.05
N LEU A 23 15.67 19.19 0.21
CA LEU A 23 16.06 18.23 -0.83
C LEU A 23 14.89 17.32 -1.26
N GLU A 24 13.65 17.70 -0.93
CA GLU A 24 12.44 16.90 -1.16
C GLU A 24 12.24 16.62 -2.65
N HIS A 25 12.58 17.57 -3.51
CA HIS A 25 12.41 17.51 -4.96
C HIS A 25 13.62 16.98 -5.73
N GLU A 26 14.71 16.64 -5.03
CA GLU A 26 15.89 16.06 -5.70
C GLU A 26 15.51 14.73 -6.39
N PRO A 27 16.03 14.48 -7.61
CA PRO A 27 15.77 13.22 -8.30
C PRO A 27 16.45 12.05 -7.59
N GLU A 28 16.05 10.83 -7.95
CA GLU A 28 16.80 9.63 -7.58
C GLU A 28 18.25 9.75 -8.08
N LYS A 29 19.22 9.36 -7.24
CA LYS A 29 20.68 9.60 -7.41
C LYS A 29 21.14 11.05 -7.20
N GLY A 30 20.23 11.95 -6.86
CA GLY A 30 20.53 13.34 -6.50
C GLY A 30 21.07 13.49 -5.07
N SER A 31 21.13 14.74 -4.60
CA SER A 31 21.79 15.11 -3.34
C SER A 31 21.12 14.48 -2.11
N ARG A 32 19.79 14.32 -2.13
CA ARG A 32 19.01 13.62 -1.09
C ARG A 32 19.52 12.20 -0.85
N CYS A 33 19.89 11.48 -1.91
CA CYS A 33 20.35 10.10 -1.79
C CYS A 33 21.66 10.01 -1.01
N SER A 34 22.58 10.95 -1.20
CA SER A 34 23.85 10.99 -0.44
C SER A 34 23.60 11.08 1.06
N VAL A 35 22.77 12.04 1.50
CA VAL A 35 22.38 12.21 2.91
C VAL A 35 21.78 10.93 3.50
N CYS A 36 20.93 10.25 2.72
CA CYS A 36 20.33 8.98 3.14
C CYS A 36 21.37 7.85 3.31
N PHE A 37 22.37 7.77 2.43
CA PHE A 37 23.43 6.78 2.53
C PHE A 37 24.34 7.06 3.72
N ASP A 38 24.77 8.31 3.88
CA ASP A 38 25.67 8.73 4.97
C ASP A 38 25.08 8.33 6.32
N ARG A 39 23.82 8.70 6.58
CA ARG A 39 23.14 8.36 7.83
C ARG A 39 23.01 6.85 8.06
N ARG A 40 22.64 6.08 7.02
CA ARG A 40 22.49 4.62 7.14
C ARG A 40 23.84 3.94 7.38
N PHE A 41 24.87 4.37 6.66
CA PHE A 41 26.21 3.79 6.77
C PHE A 41 26.86 4.17 8.10
N GLU A 42 26.60 5.36 8.64
CA GLU A 42 27.12 5.78 9.94
C GLU A 42 26.64 4.83 11.05
N ILE A 43 25.33 4.56 11.09
CA ILE A 43 24.74 3.63 12.05
C ILE A 43 25.33 2.21 11.89
N SER A 44 25.43 1.71 10.65
CA SER A 44 25.98 0.38 10.37
C SER A 44 27.47 0.26 10.70
N ALA A 45 28.28 1.27 10.36
CA ALA A 45 29.72 1.29 10.62
C ALA A 45 30.01 1.31 12.12
N LYS A 46 29.30 2.18 12.86
CA LYS A 46 29.40 2.24 14.32
C LYS A 46 29.01 0.91 14.96
N LYS A 47 27.89 0.31 14.52
CA LYS A 47 27.45 -1.00 15.03
C LYS A 47 28.47 -2.11 14.73
N ALA A 48 29.06 -2.13 13.54
CA ALA A 48 30.11 -3.09 13.20
C ALA A 48 31.33 -2.94 14.13
N SER A 49 31.78 -1.71 14.38
CA SER A 49 32.88 -1.43 15.31
C SER A 49 32.56 -1.87 16.75
N GLU A 50 31.34 -1.59 17.24
CA GLU A 50 30.86 -2.04 18.55
C GLU A 50 30.86 -3.57 18.70
N LEU A 51 30.60 -4.30 17.62
CA LEU A 51 30.62 -5.77 17.58
C LEU A 51 32.05 -6.34 17.45
N GLY A 52 33.06 -5.50 17.24
CA GLY A 52 34.44 -5.92 17.00
C GLY A 52 34.69 -6.40 15.56
N GLU A 53 33.81 -6.07 14.63
CA GLU A 53 33.97 -6.42 13.22
C GLU A 53 35.00 -5.51 12.54
N SER A 54 35.80 -6.10 11.65
CA SER A 54 36.85 -5.36 10.91
C SER A 54 36.35 -4.75 9.60
N THR A 55 35.19 -5.20 9.11
CA THR A 55 34.64 -4.77 7.83
C THR A 55 33.13 -4.63 7.88
N PHE A 56 32.58 -3.76 7.03
CA PHE A 56 31.15 -3.71 6.75
C PHE A 56 30.90 -3.51 5.26
N THR A 57 29.68 -3.86 4.81
CA THR A 57 29.25 -3.71 3.43
C THR A 57 27.77 -3.34 3.37
N SER A 58 27.21 -3.19 2.17
CA SER A 58 25.80 -2.84 2.00
C SER A 58 25.15 -3.56 0.83
N THR A 59 23.91 -3.98 1.03
CA THR A 59 23.03 -4.48 -0.04
C THR A 59 22.70 -3.40 -1.08
N LEU A 60 22.89 -2.10 -0.76
CA LEU A 60 22.71 -1.01 -1.73
C LEU A 60 23.63 -1.14 -2.95
N LEU A 61 24.75 -1.86 -2.81
CA LEU A 61 25.73 -2.12 -3.88
C LEU A 61 25.16 -2.99 -5.01
N THR A 62 24.09 -3.76 -4.77
CA THR A 62 23.45 -4.58 -5.81
C THR A 62 22.55 -3.76 -6.73
N SER A 63 22.17 -2.54 -6.35
CA SER A 63 21.15 -1.79 -7.08
C SER A 63 21.72 -1.02 -8.28
N PRO A 64 21.16 -1.20 -9.50
CA PRO A 64 21.52 -0.39 -10.66
C PRO A 64 21.00 1.06 -10.56
N LYS A 65 20.03 1.29 -9.66
CA LYS A 65 19.48 2.62 -9.38
C LYS A 65 20.35 3.44 -8.43
N LYS A 66 21.44 2.88 -7.89
CA LYS A 66 22.34 3.56 -6.96
C LYS A 66 23.71 3.83 -7.59
N SER A 67 24.31 4.96 -7.25
CA SER A 67 25.66 5.29 -7.69
C SER A 67 26.67 4.55 -6.82
N LEU A 68 27.37 3.57 -7.40
CA LEU A 68 28.41 2.81 -6.69
C LEU A 68 29.51 3.74 -6.17
N LYS A 69 29.87 4.78 -6.93
CA LYS A 69 30.86 5.75 -6.51
C LYS A 69 30.41 6.54 -5.28
N GLN A 70 29.17 7.00 -5.23
CA GLN A 70 28.64 7.69 -4.05
C GLN A 70 28.64 6.77 -2.82
N LEU A 71 28.20 5.53 -2.99
CA LEU A 71 28.20 4.54 -1.90
C LEU A 71 29.62 4.25 -1.40
N GLN A 72 30.57 4.04 -2.31
CA GLN A 72 31.96 3.78 -1.95
C GLN A 72 32.59 4.97 -1.22
N THR A 73 32.40 6.20 -1.73
CA THR A 73 32.91 7.41 -1.07
C THR A 73 32.33 7.60 0.33
N ALA A 74 31.03 7.42 0.51
CA ALA A 74 30.37 7.51 1.81
C ALA A 74 30.89 6.43 2.78
N GLY A 75 30.93 5.18 2.31
CA GLY A 75 31.37 4.03 3.12
C GLY A 75 32.84 4.15 3.54
N ASP A 76 33.74 4.52 2.62
CA ASP A 76 35.17 4.68 2.91
C ASP A 76 35.43 5.79 3.94
N ALA A 77 34.68 6.90 3.87
CA ALA A 77 34.80 8.00 4.81
C ALA A 77 34.43 7.58 6.25
N LEU A 78 33.32 6.85 6.39
CA LEU A 78 32.83 6.35 7.68
C LEU A 78 33.68 5.19 8.21
N ALA A 79 34.13 4.30 7.33
CA ALA A 79 35.06 3.22 7.68
C ALA A 79 36.34 3.79 8.32
N LYS A 80 36.89 4.85 7.73
CA LYS A 80 38.07 5.55 8.25
C LYS A 80 37.81 6.17 9.63
N GLN A 81 36.61 6.72 9.86
CA GLN A 81 36.25 7.30 11.16
C GLN A 81 36.16 6.23 12.26
N GLU A 82 35.55 5.09 11.95
CA GLU A 82 35.31 4.00 12.91
C GLU A 82 36.47 3.00 13.03
N GLY A 83 37.54 3.17 12.24
CA GLY A 83 38.72 2.30 12.27
C GLY A 83 38.51 0.93 11.63
N ILE A 84 37.55 0.80 10.71
CA ILE A 84 37.18 -0.44 10.00
C ILE A 84 37.34 -0.26 8.48
N ALA A 85 37.06 -1.28 7.68
CA ALA A 85 37.07 -1.19 6.21
C ALA A 85 35.67 -1.33 5.59
N PHE A 86 35.37 -0.51 4.59
CA PHE A 86 34.18 -0.69 3.77
C PHE A 86 34.48 -1.57 2.56
N VAL A 87 33.68 -2.62 2.36
CA VAL A 87 33.81 -3.55 1.24
C VAL A 87 32.75 -3.21 0.20
N ALA A 88 33.17 -2.73 -0.98
CA ALA A 88 32.28 -2.25 -2.04
C ALA A 88 32.40 -3.00 -3.40
N PRO A 89 32.10 -4.31 -3.48
CA PRO A 89 32.13 -5.04 -4.74
C PRO A 89 31.06 -4.53 -5.70
N ASP A 90 31.38 -4.47 -7.00
CA ASP A 90 30.38 -4.19 -8.01
C ASP A 90 29.60 -5.46 -8.39
N TYR A 91 28.61 -5.82 -7.57
CA TYR A 91 27.75 -7.00 -7.77
C TYR A 91 26.93 -6.97 -9.07
N ARG A 92 26.97 -5.86 -9.83
CA ARG A 92 26.18 -5.68 -11.05
C ARG A 92 26.93 -6.15 -12.30
N LYS A 93 28.26 -6.29 -12.21
CA LYS A 93 29.12 -6.78 -13.30
C LYS A 93 28.87 -8.27 -13.57
N ALA A 94 29.33 -8.73 -14.73
CA ALA A 94 29.28 -10.14 -15.13
C ALA A 94 27.88 -10.78 -14.98
N SER A 95 26.83 -10.04 -15.36
CA SER A 95 25.43 -10.49 -15.24
C SER A 95 24.91 -10.69 -13.82
N GLY A 96 25.60 -10.18 -12.78
CA GLY A 96 25.16 -10.35 -11.40
C GLY A 96 23.77 -9.78 -11.08
N THR A 97 23.31 -8.77 -11.82
CA THR A 97 21.91 -8.29 -11.71
C THR A 97 20.90 -9.35 -12.19
N GLN A 98 21.23 -10.10 -13.24
CA GLN A 98 20.39 -11.17 -13.75
C GLN A 98 20.38 -12.36 -12.79
N GLU A 99 21.53 -12.73 -12.26
CA GLU A 99 21.66 -13.81 -11.27
C GLU A 99 20.87 -13.50 -10.00
N GLN A 100 20.96 -12.27 -9.47
CA GLN A 100 20.13 -11.79 -8.37
C GLN A 100 18.63 -11.94 -8.67
N ASN A 101 18.21 -11.63 -9.91
CA ASN A 101 16.81 -11.77 -10.31
C ASN A 101 16.35 -13.23 -10.40
N ILE A 102 17.25 -14.15 -10.74
CA ILE A 102 16.97 -15.58 -10.81
C ILE A 102 16.79 -16.11 -9.38
N LEU A 103 17.78 -15.88 -8.51
CA LEU A 103 17.74 -16.30 -7.10
C LEU A 103 16.49 -15.77 -6.38
N ALA A 104 16.18 -14.48 -6.54
CA ALA A 104 15.01 -13.90 -5.90
C ALA A 104 13.67 -14.51 -6.40
N LYS A 105 13.64 -15.05 -7.63
CA LYS A 105 12.46 -15.76 -8.16
C LYS A 105 12.41 -17.20 -7.67
N GLU A 106 13.54 -17.87 -7.62
CA GLU A 106 13.66 -19.24 -7.09
C GLU A 106 13.25 -19.29 -5.62
N ASP A 107 13.70 -18.31 -4.84
CA ASP A 107 13.38 -18.17 -3.41
C ASP A 107 12.03 -17.49 -3.14
N ALA A 108 11.29 -17.14 -4.20
CA ALA A 108 10.00 -16.44 -4.14
C ALA A 108 10.03 -15.23 -3.17
N LEU A 109 11.07 -14.39 -3.28
CA LEU A 109 11.27 -13.23 -2.42
C LEU A 109 10.42 -12.05 -2.89
N TYR A 110 9.87 -11.31 -1.92
CA TYR A 110 9.27 -10.02 -2.20
C TYR A 110 10.30 -9.06 -2.78
N ARG A 111 9.91 -8.38 -3.86
CA ARG A 111 10.78 -7.42 -4.55
C ARG A 111 10.12 -6.06 -4.64
N GLN A 112 10.57 -5.17 -3.77
CA GLN A 112 10.23 -3.77 -3.82
C GLN A 112 10.71 -3.12 -5.14
N ASP A 113 9.84 -2.33 -5.79
CA ASP A 113 10.12 -1.67 -7.08
C ASP A 113 10.57 -0.20 -6.94
N TYR A 114 10.57 0.33 -5.71
CA TYR A 114 10.92 1.69 -5.33
C TYR A 114 12.11 1.76 -4.34
N CYS A 115 12.67 2.95 -4.14
CA CYS A 115 13.86 3.16 -3.30
C CYS A 115 13.62 2.95 -1.79
N GLY A 116 12.38 3.11 -1.33
CA GLY A 116 12.02 3.11 0.10
C GLY A 116 11.93 4.49 0.76
N CYS A 117 12.26 5.59 0.06
CA CYS A 117 11.97 6.94 0.56
C CYS A 117 10.65 7.47 -0.01
N MET A 118 9.88 8.19 0.82
CA MET A 118 8.56 8.73 0.42
C MET A 118 8.65 9.70 -0.77
N PHE A 119 9.71 10.51 -0.84
CA PHE A 119 9.91 11.45 -1.95
C PHE A 119 10.13 10.74 -3.29
N GLY A 120 10.98 9.71 -3.30
CA GLY A 120 11.22 8.90 -4.50
C GLY A 120 9.99 8.08 -4.89
N LEU A 121 9.25 7.57 -3.91
CA LEU A 121 8.00 6.85 -4.13
C LEU A 121 6.95 7.75 -4.79
N ASN A 122 6.69 8.95 -4.25
CA ASN A 122 5.70 9.88 -4.79
C ASN A 122 6.00 10.22 -6.25
N ILE A 123 7.25 10.62 -6.56
CA ILE A 123 7.66 10.92 -7.94
C ILE A 123 7.44 9.71 -8.87
N GLN A 124 7.78 8.50 -8.40
CA GLN A 124 7.62 7.30 -9.20
C GLN A 124 6.14 6.94 -9.42
N ARG A 125 5.29 7.05 -8.40
CA ARG A 125 3.86 6.73 -8.50
C ARG A 125 3.11 7.77 -9.34
N ASP A 126 3.47 9.04 -9.25
CA ASP A 126 2.95 10.11 -10.11
C ASP A 126 3.25 9.82 -11.59
N GLN A 127 4.49 9.43 -11.92
CA GLN A 127 4.88 9.04 -13.28
C GLN A 127 4.15 7.79 -13.79
N GLN A 128 3.72 6.91 -12.88
CA GLN A 128 2.95 5.69 -13.19
C GLN A 128 1.44 5.92 -13.18
N GLU A 129 0.98 7.14 -12.88
CA GLU A 129 -0.43 7.49 -12.63
C GLU A 129 -1.08 6.64 -11.50
N LYS A 130 -0.27 6.10 -10.59
CA LYS A 130 -0.72 5.31 -9.43
C LYS A 130 -0.83 6.17 -8.18
N LEU A 131 -1.53 5.68 -7.17
CA LEU A 131 -1.44 6.24 -5.83
C LEU A 131 -0.22 5.67 -5.12
N ALA A 132 0.43 6.49 -4.28
CA ALA A 132 1.40 6.02 -3.30
C ALA A 132 0.65 5.50 -2.06
N ASP A 133 -0.06 4.40 -2.23
CA ASP A 133 -0.86 3.80 -1.15
C ASP A 133 -0.01 3.24 -0.02
N GLU A 134 1.30 3.06 -0.25
CA GLU A 134 2.26 2.72 0.80
C GLU A 134 2.42 3.82 1.87
N LEU A 135 1.90 5.03 1.62
CA LEU A 135 2.01 6.18 2.53
C LEU A 135 0.74 6.46 3.35
N PHE A 136 -0.32 5.68 3.18
CA PHE A 136 -1.55 5.87 3.94
C PHE A 136 -2.26 4.55 4.21
N VAL A 137 -3.05 4.53 5.27
CA VAL A 137 -3.88 3.38 5.66
C VAL A 137 -5.35 3.79 5.64
N PRO A 138 -6.28 2.88 5.30
CA PRO A 138 -7.70 3.18 5.35
C PRO A 138 -8.14 3.39 6.80
N LEU A 139 -9.01 4.38 7.04
CA LEU A 139 -9.59 4.65 8.35
C LEU A 139 -10.37 3.44 8.92
N SER A 140 -10.86 2.58 8.04
CA SER A 140 -11.60 1.38 8.39
C SER A 140 -10.73 0.23 8.90
N GLY A 141 -9.40 0.32 8.76
CA GLY A 141 -8.49 -0.80 9.02
C GLY A 141 -8.70 -2.01 8.10
N GLN A 142 -9.60 -1.92 7.11
CA GLN A 142 -9.89 -3.00 6.18
C GLN A 142 -8.68 -3.23 5.28
N ILE A 143 -8.12 -4.45 5.31
CA ILE A 143 -7.05 -4.85 4.41
C ILE A 143 -7.52 -4.68 2.96
N GLN A 144 -6.82 -3.81 2.22
CA GLN A 144 -7.15 -3.49 0.83
C GLN A 144 -6.35 -4.37 -0.14
N PRO A 145 -6.87 -4.62 -1.35
CA PRO A 145 -6.12 -5.33 -2.38
C PRO A 145 -4.80 -4.64 -2.72
N GLU A 146 -3.71 -5.39 -2.76
CA GLU A 146 -2.33 -4.97 -3.00
C GLU A 146 -1.77 -3.97 -1.97
N SER A 147 -2.38 -3.91 -0.78
CA SER A 147 -1.84 -3.18 0.38
C SER A 147 -0.60 -3.88 0.97
N ILE A 148 0.13 -3.19 1.85
CA ILE A 148 1.24 -3.80 2.59
C ILE A 148 0.72 -4.96 3.47
N GLU A 149 -0.45 -4.77 4.09
CA GLU A 149 -1.10 -5.74 4.95
C GLU A 149 -1.47 -7.02 4.19
N GLU A 150 -2.10 -6.91 3.00
CA GLU A 150 -2.46 -8.08 2.19
C GLU A 150 -1.20 -8.85 1.76
N ARG A 151 -0.14 -8.14 1.36
CA ARG A 151 1.14 -8.77 1.02
C ARG A 151 1.72 -9.52 2.21
N ILE A 152 1.74 -8.91 3.41
CA ILE A 152 2.24 -9.56 4.62
C ILE A 152 1.45 -10.84 4.92
N GLU A 153 0.12 -10.81 4.83
CA GLU A 153 -0.72 -12.00 5.02
C GLU A 153 -0.40 -13.10 3.99
N MET A 154 -0.23 -12.73 2.71
CA MET A 154 0.13 -13.68 1.66
C MET A 154 1.50 -14.33 1.94
N TYR A 155 2.53 -13.55 2.30
CA TYR A 155 3.87 -14.07 2.57
C TYR A 155 3.91 -14.90 3.87
N LYS A 156 3.10 -14.58 4.88
CA LYS A 156 2.90 -15.46 6.04
C LYS A 156 2.29 -16.79 5.63
N LYS A 157 1.24 -16.79 4.81
CA LYS A 157 0.65 -18.02 4.28
C LYS A 157 1.68 -18.82 3.48
N ARG A 158 2.52 -18.16 2.69
CA ARG A 158 3.63 -18.81 1.96
C ARG A 158 4.58 -19.53 2.91
N TRP A 159 5.00 -18.89 4.00
CA TRP A 159 5.82 -19.55 5.04
C TRP A 159 5.17 -20.80 5.59
N GLU A 160 3.87 -20.74 5.91
CA GLU A 160 3.15 -21.93 6.39
C GLU A 160 3.10 -23.07 5.36
N LEU A 161 3.00 -22.76 4.06
CA LEU A 161 3.03 -23.77 3.00
C LEU A 161 4.43 -24.39 2.86
N GLU A 162 5.49 -23.58 2.94
CA GLU A 162 6.87 -24.05 2.92
C GLU A 162 7.18 -24.97 4.12
N GLU A 163 6.75 -24.59 5.33
CA GLU A 163 6.92 -25.39 6.54
C GLU A 163 6.19 -26.75 6.46
N LYS A 164 5.07 -26.79 5.74
CA LYS A 164 4.27 -28.00 5.50
C LYS A 164 4.69 -28.76 4.24
N GLU A 165 5.74 -28.31 3.55
CA GLU A 165 6.20 -28.85 2.27
C GLU A 165 5.10 -28.94 1.19
N ILE A 166 4.12 -28.02 1.23
CA ILE A 166 3.01 -27.97 0.26
C ILE A 166 3.48 -27.26 -1.02
N PRO A 167 3.40 -27.91 -2.19
CA PRO A 167 3.71 -27.27 -3.47
C PRO A 167 2.85 -26.03 -3.70
N HIS A 168 3.50 -24.92 -4.03
CA HIS A 168 2.81 -23.65 -4.24
C HIS A 168 3.56 -22.77 -5.24
N LYS A 169 2.89 -21.71 -5.71
CA LYS A 169 3.44 -20.74 -6.64
C LYS A 169 2.85 -19.36 -6.41
N ILE A 170 3.69 -18.34 -6.41
CA ILE A 170 3.25 -16.95 -6.49
C ILE A 170 3.09 -16.58 -7.97
N ILE A 171 1.89 -16.16 -8.36
CA ILE A 171 1.60 -15.64 -9.69
C ILE A 171 1.25 -14.16 -9.63
N LYS A 172 1.36 -13.47 -10.76
CA LYS A 172 0.97 -12.07 -10.90
C LYS A 172 -0.36 -11.97 -11.61
N GLN A 173 -1.31 -11.24 -11.03
CA GLN A 173 -2.63 -11.02 -11.61
C GLN A 173 -2.91 -9.53 -11.76
N ARG A 174 -3.32 -9.13 -12.97
CA ARG A 174 -3.80 -7.78 -13.22
C ARG A 174 -5.21 -7.62 -12.67
N PHE A 175 -5.47 -6.51 -12.01
CA PHE A 175 -6.80 -6.19 -11.50
C PHE A 175 -7.05 -4.68 -11.55
N LEU A 176 -8.30 -4.28 -11.39
CA LEU A 176 -8.69 -2.90 -11.21
C LEU A 176 -8.54 -2.58 -9.72
N ASN A 177 -7.57 -1.76 -9.34
CA ASN A 177 -7.42 -1.35 -7.95
C ASN A 177 -8.35 -0.17 -7.64
N TRP A 178 -8.71 0.00 -6.36
CA TRP A 178 -9.55 1.09 -5.88
C TRP A 178 -9.08 1.57 -4.51
N ARG A 179 -9.07 2.89 -4.32
CA ARG A 179 -8.82 3.54 -3.03
C ARG A 179 -9.81 4.70 -2.84
N LEU A 180 -10.33 4.82 -1.63
CA LEU A 180 -11.14 5.96 -1.20
C LEU A 180 -10.29 6.87 -0.31
N SER A 181 -9.96 8.06 -0.81
CA SER A 181 -9.22 9.08 -0.04
C SER A 181 -10.16 9.93 0.81
N MET A 182 -11.37 10.21 0.31
CA MET A 182 -12.39 10.96 1.04
C MET A 182 -13.79 10.54 0.63
N GLY A 183 -14.64 10.24 1.62
CA GLY A 183 -16.07 10.02 1.45
C GLY A 183 -16.84 10.91 2.42
N LEU A 184 -17.82 11.65 1.92
CA LEU A 184 -18.67 12.53 2.72
C LEU A 184 -20.09 12.48 2.19
N LEU A 185 -21.05 12.24 3.08
CA LEU A 185 -22.48 12.37 2.80
C LEU A 185 -23.05 13.51 3.64
N ARG A 186 -23.76 14.44 2.98
CA ARG A 186 -24.51 15.50 3.64
C ARG A 186 -25.98 15.48 3.25
N VAL A 187 -26.84 15.70 4.23
CA VAL A 187 -28.28 15.87 4.05
C VAL A 187 -28.68 17.15 4.77
N ARG A 188 -29.33 18.08 4.08
CA ARG A 188 -29.64 19.43 4.63
C ARG A 188 -28.42 20.15 5.24
N LYS A 189 -27.23 19.99 4.64
CA LYS A 189 -25.93 20.53 5.11
C LYS A 189 -25.38 19.90 6.39
N GLU A 190 -26.05 18.91 6.97
CA GLU A 190 -25.53 18.13 8.09
C GLU A 190 -24.78 16.91 7.57
N VAL A 191 -23.64 16.61 8.17
CA VAL A 191 -22.85 15.41 7.86
C VAL A 191 -23.52 14.23 8.53
N ILE A 192 -23.79 13.18 7.75
CA ILE A 192 -24.36 11.94 8.26
C ILE A 192 -23.39 10.78 8.05
N PRO A 193 -23.27 9.83 8.99
CA PRO A 193 -22.46 8.63 8.81
C PRO A 193 -22.92 7.84 7.58
N ALA A 194 -21.97 7.51 6.71
CA ALA A 194 -22.22 6.69 5.53
C ALA A 194 -20.99 5.82 5.22
N HIS A 195 -21.22 4.53 5.04
CA HIS A 195 -20.17 3.61 4.57
C HIS A 195 -20.24 3.50 3.05
N PHE A 196 -19.11 3.74 2.39
CA PHE A 196 -19.00 3.60 0.94
C PHE A 196 -18.50 2.20 0.63
N LEU A 197 -19.29 1.40 -0.07
CA LEU A 197 -18.81 0.06 -0.46
C LEU A 197 -17.61 0.16 -1.42
N PRO A 198 -16.74 -0.85 -1.47
CA PRO A 198 -15.65 -0.92 -2.43
C PRO A 198 -16.06 -0.58 -3.86
N TYR A 199 -15.16 0.01 -4.64
CA TYR A 199 -15.44 0.48 -6.01
C TYR A 199 -16.55 1.52 -6.14
N SER A 200 -16.95 2.20 -5.06
CA SER A 200 -17.81 3.37 -5.16
C SER A 200 -17.03 4.53 -5.80
N THR A 201 -17.40 4.94 -7.02
CA THR A 201 -16.73 6.00 -7.78
C THR A 201 -17.70 7.03 -8.35
N LEU A 202 -17.20 8.24 -8.63
CA LEU A 202 -17.91 9.30 -9.35
C LEU A 202 -17.09 9.76 -10.56
N LYS A 203 -17.78 10.28 -11.57
CA LYS A 203 -17.13 10.91 -12.74
C LYS A 203 -16.35 12.18 -12.36
N GLY A 204 -16.88 12.96 -11.42
CA GLY A 204 -16.16 14.03 -10.74
C GLY A 204 -15.94 13.64 -9.27
N GLU A 205 -15.73 14.61 -8.40
CA GLU A 205 -15.62 14.32 -6.96
C GLU A 205 -16.91 14.60 -6.19
N TYR A 206 -17.85 15.35 -6.78
CA TYR A 206 -19.04 15.84 -6.10
C TYR A 206 -20.30 15.55 -6.91
N THR A 207 -21.36 15.13 -6.20
CA THR A 207 -22.71 15.06 -6.75
C THR A 207 -23.75 15.55 -5.75
N ARG A 208 -24.91 15.92 -6.27
CA ARG A 208 -26.09 16.30 -5.47
C ARG A 208 -27.35 15.84 -6.15
N GLY A 209 -28.32 15.40 -5.36
CA GLY A 209 -29.55 14.83 -5.88
C GLY A 209 -30.58 14.56 -4.79
N LYS A 210 -31.53 13.70 -5.14
CA LYS A 210 -32.53 13.14 -4.25
C LYS A 210 -32.81 11.70 -4.67
N ILE A 211 -33.32 10.89 -3.75
CA ILE A 211 -33.83 9.55 -4.10
C ILE A 211 -34.98 9.70 -5.09
N GLU A 212 -34.94 8.89 -6.15
CA GLU A 212 -35.91 8.92 -7.25
C GLU A 212 -36.82 7.69 -7.24
N TYR A 213 -36.24 6.50 -7.14
CA TYR A 213 -36.94 5.23 -7.14
C TYR A 213 -36.16 4.19 -6.33
N ASN A 214 -36.75 3.03 -6.12
CA ASN A 214 -36.10 1.89 -5.49
C ASN A 214 -36.44 0.59 -6.23
N ILE A 215 -35.52 -0.36 -6.16
CA ILE A 215 -35.72 -1.74 -6.62
C ILE A 215 -35.48 -2.62 -5.39
N GLY A 216 -36.57 -3.13 -4.80
CA GLY A 216 -36.50 -3.73 -3.46
C GLY A 216 -35.97 -2.71 -2.43
N GLU A 217 -34.98 -3.13 -1.65
CA GLU A 217 -34.33 -2.32 -0.60
C GLU A 217 -33.15 -1.46 -1.13
N VAL A 218 -32.91 -1.44 -2.44
CA VAL A 218 -31.87 -0.61 -3.06
C VAL A 218 -32.51 0.66 -3.61
N HIS A 219 -32.13 1.81 -3.06
CA HIS A 219 -32.69 3.12 -3.41
C HIS A 219 -31.75 3.87 -4.34
N HIS A 220 -32.28 4.41 -5.43
CA HIS A 220 -31.51 5.04 -6.50
C HIS A 220 -31.67 6.56 -6.46
N MET A 221 -30.55 7.27 -6.54
CA MET A 221 -30.54 8.71 -6.72
C MET A 221 -30.82 9.07 -8.18
N ASN A 222 -31.46 10.22 -8.40
CA ASN A 222 -31.78 10.74 -9.73
C ASN A 222 -30.58 11.19 -10.60
N ARG A 223 -29.34 10.94 -10.15
CA ARG A 223 -28.11 11.41 -10.82
C ARG A 223 -26.91 10.56 -10.43
N ASP A 224 -25.95 10.43 -11.37
CA ASP A 224 -24.64 9.79 -11.18
C ASP A 224 -24.71 8.35 -10.64
N GLU A 225 -25.82 7.66 -10.97
CA GLU A 225 -26.06 6.23 -10.70
C GLU A 225 -25.87 5.80 -9.22
N VAL A 226 -25.98 6.75 -8.29
CA VAL A 226 -25.75 6.49 -6.86
C VAL A 226 -26.87 5.65 -6.26
N ARG A 227 -26.49 4.63 -5.49
CA ARG A 227 -27.40 3.75 -4.76
C ARG A 227 -27.22 3.88 -3.26
N PHE A 228 -28.30 3.64 -2.52
CA PHE A 228 -28.35 3.63 -1.07
C PHE A 228 -29.01 2.35 -0.59
N ILE A 229 -28.49 1.80 0.51
CA ILE A 229 -29.12 0.76 1.30
C ILE A 229 -29.07 1.13 2.78
N THR A 230 -29.97 0.56 3.57
CA THR A 230 -29.92 0.73 5.03
C THR A 230 -28.89 -0.21 5.65
N ARG A 231 -28.33 0.16 6.80
CA ARG A 231 -27.49 -0.73 7.62
C ARG A 231 -28.22 -2.03 7.96
N LYS A 232 -29.52 -1.96 8.24
CA LYS A 232 -30.33 -3.15 8.53
C LYS A 232 -30.33 -4.13 7.35
N TYR A 233 -30.51 -3.62 6.14
CA TYR A 233 -30.46 -4.46 4.93
C TYR A 233 -29.02 -4.94 4.64
N TYR A 234 -28.01 -4.10 4.88
CA TYR A 234 -26.61 -4.53 4.82
C TYR A 234 -26.36 -5.74 5.73
N ASN A 235 -26.78 -5.66 7.00
CA ASN A 235 -26.64 -6.75 7.97
C ASN A 235 -27.33 -8.04 7.50
N GLU A 236 -28.54 -7.92 6.95
CA GLU A 236 -29.28 -9.05 6.40
C GLU A 236 -28.52 -9.73 5.24
N VAL A 237 -28.06 -8.95 4.26
CA VAL A 237 -27.38 -9.47 3.07
C VAL A 237 -25.97 -9.99 3.39
N ALA A 238 -25.25 -9.32 4.28
CA ALA A 238 -23.89 -9.68 4.70
C ALA A 238 -23.83 -10.79 5.76
N GLY A 239 -24.95 -11.06 6.45
CA GLY A 239 -24.96 -11.93 7.63
C GLY A 239 -24.17 -11.33 8.81
N THR A 240 -24.25 -10.01 8.98
CA THR A 240 -23.56 -9.26 10.05
C THR A 240 -24.56 -8.63 11.02
N ASN A 241 -24.07 -8.02 12.10
CA ASN A 241 -24.89 -7.51 13.20
C ASN A 241 -24.43 -6.14 13.72
N TYR A 242 -23.90 -5.28 12.84
CA TYR A 242 -23.50 -3.92 13.20
C TYR A 242 -24.67 -3.14 13.81
N ASN A 243 -24.45 -2.37 14.87
CA ASN A 243 -25.49 -1.59 15.55
C ASN A 243 -25.63 -0.17 14.97
N THR A 244 -24.54 0.38 14.44
CA THR A 244 -24.51 1.73 13.83
C THR A 244 -23.70 1.71 12.54
N VAL A 245 -23.96 2.65 11.63
CA VAL A 245 -23.11 2.82 10.44
C VAL A 245 -21.69 3.19 10.81
N THR A 246 -21.47 3.94 11.89
CA THR A 246 -20.13 4.29 12.38
C THR A 246 -19.33 3.05 12.76
N GLU A 247 -19.96 2.06 13.42
CA GLU A 247 -19.32 0.78 13.73
C GLU A 247 -18.85 0.07 12.44
N LEU A 248 -19.71 0.05 11.42
CA LEU A 248 -19.39 -0.50 10.10
C LEU A 248 -18.24 0.25 9.41
N ILE A 249 -18.21 1.58 9.47
CA ILE A 249 -17.14 2.39 8.86
C ILE A 249 -15.77 2.03 9.44
N TYR A 250 -15.69 1.84 10.75
CA TYR A 250 -14.41 1.57 11.42
C TYR A 250 -14.05 0.10 11.54
N ASN A 251 -14.99 -0.82 11.28
CA ASN A 251 -14.77 -2.26 11.39
C ASN A 251 -15.55 -3.05 10.32
N PRO A 252 -15.43 -2.72 9.02
CA PRO A 252 -16.15 -3.44 7.98
C PRO A 252 -15.62 -4.88 7.87
N PRO A 253 -16.38 -5.78 7.21
CA PRO A 253 -15.87 -7.11 6.89
C PRO A 253 -14.72 -7.01 5.88
N THR A 254 -14.15 -8.15 5.48
CA THR A 254 -13.07 -8.17 4.47
C THR A 254 -13.53 -7.55 3.15
N PHE A 255 -12.58 -6.99 2.39
CA PHE A 255 -12.86 -6.37 1.09
C PHE A 255 -13.66 -7.29 0.16
N ASP A 256 -13.25 -8.56 0.07
CA ASP A 256 -13.94 -9.58 -0.75
C ASP A 256 -15.39 -9.84 -0.32
N LYS A 257 -15.69 -9.85 0.99
CA LYS A 257 -17.06 -9.99 1.48
C LYS A 257 -17.93 -8.81 1.05
N GLU A 258 -17.38 -7.61 1.01
CA GLU A 258 -18.11 -6.46 0.51
C GLU A 258 -18.28 -6.48 -1.01
N LEU A 259 -17.35 -7.08 -1.77
CA LEU A 259 -17.54 -7.34 -3.21
C LEU A 259 -18.65 -8.35 -3.46
N GLU A 260 -18.72 -9.43 -2.68
CA GLU A 260 -19.83 -10.39 -2.72
C GLU A 260 -21.17 -9.70 -2.41
N LEU A 261 -21.19 -8.84 -1.39
CA LEU A 261 -22.36 -8.06 -1.05
C LEU A 261 -22.77 -7.13 -2.20
N ARG A 262 -21.83 -6.41 -2.83
CA ARG A 262 -22.12 -5.60 -4.03
C ARG A 262 -22.80 -6.42 -5.12
N ALA A 263 -22.31 -7.63 -5.39
CA ALA A 263 -22.91 -8.52 -6.37
C ALA A 263 -24.35 -8.91 -6.00
N ARG A 264 -24.61 -9.21 -4.71
CA ARG A 264 -25.97 -9.49 -4.20
C ARG A 264 -26.90 -8.28 -4.29
N LEU A 265 -26.37 -7.06 -4.26
CA LEU A 265 -27.11 -5.82 -4.50
C LEU A 265 -27.33 -5.50 -5.98
N GLY A 266 -27.03 -6.43 -6.89
CA GLY A 266 -27.25 -6.30 -8.32
C GLY A 266 -26.13 -5.56 -9.07
N ALA A 267 -25.00 -5.28 -8.43
CA ALA A 267 -23.83 -4.74 -9.13
C ALA A 267 -23.15 -5.85 -9.95
N THR A 268 -22.83 -5.55 -11.21
CA THR A 268 -22.03 -6.48 -12.05
C THR A 268 -20.54 -6.33 -11.75
N SER A 269 -19.69 -7.23 -12.25
CA SER A 269 -18.24 -7.22 -12.00
C SER A 269 -17.53 -5.92 -12.41
N TYR A 270 -18.13 -5.12 -13.29
CA TYR A 270 -17.57 -3.85 -13.77
C TYR A 270 -18.38 -2.63 -13.30
N ASP A 271 -19.36 -2.84 -12.42
CA ASP A 271 -20.18 -1.77 -11.87
C ASP A 271 -19.44 -1.09 -10.71
N ILE A 272 -18.90 0.09 -11.02
CA ILE A 272 -18.19 0.98 -10.09
C ILE A 272 -19.07 2.16 -9.61
N SER A 273 -20.39 2.05 -9.75
CA SER A 273 -21.30 3.05 -9.19
C SER A 273 -21.24 3.07 -7.66
N ILE A 274 -21.48 4.24 -7.05
CA ILE A 274 -21.52 4.35 -5.59
C ILE A 274 -22.66 3.50 -5.04
N ILE A 275 -22.36 2.74 -3.99
CA ILE A 275 -23.35 2.17 -3.09
C ILE A 275 -23.02 2.62 -1.67
N LEU A 276 -23.91 3.40 -1.07
CA LEU A 276 -23.79 3.93 0.29
C LEU A 276 -24.66 3.12 1.26
N VAL A 277 -24.08 2.75 2.40
CA VAL A 277 -24.83 2.22 3.55
C VAL A 277 -25.09 3.36 4.53
N VAL A 278 -26.36 3.58 4.84
CA VAL A 278 -26.83 4.65 5.74
C VAL A 278 -27.74 4.09 6.82
N GLU A 279 -27.96 4.83 7.91
CA GLU A 279 -28.88 4.38 8.96
C GLU A 279 -30.33 4.41 8.45
N GLU A 280 -30.71 5.52 7.82
CA GLU A 280 -32.01 5.73 7.18
C GLU A 280 -31.83 6.33 5.79
N ILE A 281 -32.74 5.99 4.86
CA ILE A 281 -32.70 6.51 3.49
C ILE A 281 -33.02 8.01 3.49
N PRO A 282 -32.14 8.88 2.97
CA PRO A 282 -32.39 10.32 2.97
C PRO A 282 -33.61 10.70 2.12
N THR A 283 -34.56 11.42 2.71
CA THR A 283 -35.74 11.96 1.99
C THR A 283 -35.51 13.36 1.44
N ASN A 284 -34.46 14.04 1.92
CA ASN A 284 -34.14 15.42 1.56
C ASN A 284 -33.05 15.47 0.49
N LYS A 285 -32.69 16.69 0.08
CA LYS A 285 -31.57 16.91 -0.83
C LYS A 285 -30.27 16.35 -0.24
N ILE A 286 -29.62 15.52 -1.04
CA ILE A 286 -28.38 14.80 -0.76
C ILE A 286 -27.23 15.53 -1.46
N GLU A 287 -26.10 15.63 -0.79
CA GLU A 287 -24.82 16.02 -1.36
C GLU A 287 -23.76 14.99 -0.99
N ILE A 288 -23.00 14.52 -1.98
CA ILE A 288 -21.94 13.53 -1.80
C ILE A 288 -20.64 14.12 -2.33
N LEU A 289 -19.58 13.99 -1.55
CA LEU A 289 -18.20 14.12 -2.01
C LEU A 289 -17.55 12.74 -1.93
N CYS A 290 -17.01 12.25 -3.05
CA CYS A 290 -16.33 10.97 -3.17
C CYS A 290 -15.04 11.19 -3.96
N GLN A 291 -13.93 11.28 -3.25
CA GLN A 291 -12.59 11.27 -3.82
C GLN A 291 -12.08 9.84 -3.76
N SER A 292 -12.33 9.09 -4.84
CA SER A 292 -11.80 7.75 -5.02
C SER A 292 -11.03 7.67 -6.33
N LYS A 293 -10.08 6.74 -6.40
CA LYS A 293 -9.30 6.50 -7.60
C LYS A 293 -9.33 5.02 -7.94
N THR A 294 -9.61 4.72 -9.20
CA THR A 294 -9.39 3.40 -9.78
C THR A 294 -8.19 3.45 -10.72
N TYR A 295 -7.41 2.38 -10.76
CA TYR A 295 -6.24 2.28 -11.63
C TYR A 295 -5.92 0.82 -11.92
N SER A 296 -5.29 0.55 -13.08
CA SER A 296 -4.80 -0.80 -13.38
C SER A 296 -3.61 -1.10 -12.48
N ASP A 297 -3.66 -2.24 -11.81
CA ASP A 297 -2.58 -2.70 -10.95
C ASP A 297 -2.28 -4.18 -11.14
N VAL A 298 -1.22 -4.65 -10.48
CA VAL A 298 -0.79 -6.05 -10.48
C VAL A 298 -0.61 -6.48 -9.04
N LYS A 299 -1.34 -7.51 -8.62
CA LYS A 299 -1.13 -8.14 -7.32
C LYS A 299 -0.45 -9.49 -7.44
N GLU A 300 0.26 -9.86 -6.37
CA GLU A 300 0.78 -11.21 -6.19
C GLU A 300 -0.30 -12.10 -5.57
N VAL A 301 -0.45 -13.31 -6.08
CA VAL A 301 -1.43 -14.30 -5.59
C VAL A 301 -0.72 -15.61 -5.38
N LEU A 302 -0.85 -16.14 -4.16
CA LEU A 302 -0.33 -17.44 -3.78
C LEU A 302 -1.32 -18.54 -4.17
N ILE A 303 -0.87 -19.48 -5.00
CA ILE A 303 -1.63 -20.62 -5.49
C ILE A 303 -0.99 -21.90 -4.96
N GLU A 304 -1.78 -22.75 -4.30
CA GLU A 304 -1.41 -24.13 -3.99
C GLU A 304 -1.53 -24.97 -5.27
N LEU A 305 -0.53 -25.83 -5.54
CA LEU A 305 -0.42 -26.60 -6.79
C LEU A 305 -1.01 -28.01 -6.70
#